data_AF-A0A970UAQ0-F1
#
_entry.id   AF-A0A970UAQ0-F1
#
_cell.length_a   1.000
_cell.length_b   1.000
_cell.length_c   1.000
_cell.angle_alpha   90.00
_cell.angle_beta   90.00
_cell.angle_gamma   90.00
#
_symmetry.space_group_name_H-M   'P 1'
#
loop_
_entity.id
_entity.type
_entity.pdbx_description
1 polymer ?
#
loop_
_entity_poly.entity_id
_entity_poly.type
_entity_poly.pdbx_seq_one_letter_code
_entity_poly.pdbx_strand_id
1 'polypeptide(L)' 'MSTAELRHLINEQLAHIEDVAFLHAIKTIIESKASEGIYQLSDYQKSRIDSARKQLKDKQTLSHQDLQKEIDQWLSLK' A
#
# COMPACT_ATOMS: atom_id res chain seq x y z
N MET A 1 -23.51 -9.26 14.11
CA MET A 1 -22.17 -8.88 13.63
C MET A 1 -22.34 -8.00 12.39
N SER A 2 -21.84 -6.78 12.43
CA SER A 2 -21.85 -5.85 11.29
C SER A 2 -20.73 -6.16 10.31
N THR A 3 -20.82 -5.63 9.09
CA THR A 3 -19.74 -5.72 8.09
C THR A 3 -18.43 -5.11 8.61
N ALA A 4 -18.52 -4.07 9.44
CA ALA A 4 -17.35 -3.43 10.04
C ALA A 4 -16.68 -4.34 11.07
N GLU A 5 -17.47 -4.98 11.94
CA GLU A 5 -16.98 -5.95 12.92
C GLU A 5 -16.34 -7.17 12.25
N LEU A 6 -16.96 -7.69 11.18
CA LEU A 6 -16.43 -8.81 10.41
C LEU A 6 -15.07 -8.46 9.77
N ARG A 7 -14.96 -7.27 9.17
CA ARG A 7 -13.71 -6.81 8.54
C ARG A 7 -12.59 -6.66 9.57
N HIS A 8 -12.89 -6.08 10.73
CA HIS A 8 -11.92 -5.95 11.81
C HIS A 8 -11.41 -7.32 12.26
N LEU A 9 -12.32 -8.27 12.49
CA LEU A 9 -11.94 -9.62 12.94
C LEU A 9 -11.05 -10.35 11.92
N ILE A 10 -11.35 -10.21 10.62
CA ILE A 10 -10.52 -10.78 9.56
C ILE A 10 -9.11 -10.15 9.57
N ASN A 11 -9.01 -8.82 9.68
CA ASN A 11 -7.72 -8.15 9.71
C ASN A 11 -6.85 -8.59 10.89
N GLU A 12 -7.45 -8.69 12.09
CA GLU A 12 -6.77 -9.21 13.27
C GLU A 12 -6.26 -10.63 13.04
N GLN A 13 -7.09 -11.53 12.49
CA GLN A 13 -6.66 -12.90 12.21
C GLN A 13 -5.50 -12.96 11.21
N LEU A 14 -5.53 -12.14 10.15
CA LEU A 14 -4.45 -12.08 9.17
C LEU A 14 -3.12 -11.61 9.77
N ALA A 15 -3.16 -10.68 10.73
CA ALA A 15 -1.96 -10.14 11.37
C ALA A 15 -1.17 -11.17 12.20
N HIS A 16 -1.82 -12.26 12.63
CA HIS A 16 -1.21 -13.30 13.46
C HIS A 16 -0.72 -14.52 12.65
N ILE A 17 -0.90 -14.52 11.33
CA ILE A 17 -0.45 -15.62 10.48
C ILE A 17 1.01 -15.40 10.10
N GLU A 18 1.88 -16.34 10.47
CA GLU A 18 3.30 -16.34 10.08
C GLU A 18 3.58 -17.22 8.84
N ASP A 19 2.64 -18.09 8.47
CA ASP A 19 2.76 -18.97 7.31
C ASP A 19 2.55 -18.19 6.01
N VAL A 20 3.66 -17.93 5.32
CA VAL A 20 3.71 -17.24 4.03
C VAL A 20 2.94 -17.98 2.93
N ALA A 21 2.97 -19.31 2.90
CA ALA A 21 2.26 -20.09 1.88
C ALA A 21 0.74 -19.97 2.08
N PHE A 22 0.29 -19.95 3.33
CA PHE A 22 -1.10 -19.73 3.67
C PHE A 22 -1.57 -18.30 3.35
N LEU A 23 -0.78 -17.27 3.70
CA LEU A 23 -1.05 -15.89 3.30
C LEU A 23 -1.12 -15.74 1.77
N HIS A 24 -0.26 -16.43 1.04
CA HIS A 24 -0.30 -16.46 -0.42
C HIS A 24 -1.60 -17.07 -0.95
N ALA A 25 -2.06 -18.20 -0.39
CA ALA A 25 -3.32 -18.81 -0.79
C ALA A 25 -4.52 -17.88 -0.53
N ILE A 26 -4.54 -17.21 0.62
CA ILE A 26 -5.57 -16.21 0.95
C ILE A 26 -5.55 -15.05 -0.06
N LYS A 27 -4.36 -14.51 -0.35
CA LYS A 27 -4.18 -13.46 -1.36
C LYS A 27 -4.73 -13.90 -2.71
N THR A 28 -4.39 -15.10 -3.19
CA THR A 28 -4.89 -15.62 -4.47
C THR A 28 -6.42 -15.73 -4.50
N ILE A 29 -7.05 -16.17 -3.40
CA ILE A 29 -8.51 -16.24 -3.32
C ILE A 29 -9.14 -14.84 -3.37
N ILE A 30 -8.59 -13.87 -2.64
CA ILE A 30 -9.07 -12.48 -2.65
C ILE A 30 -8.90 -11.87 -4.05
N GLU A 31 -7.75 -12.08 -4.70
CA GLU A 31 -7.46 -11.60 -6.05
C GLU A 31 -8.35 -12.27 -7.10
N SER A 32 -8.68 -13.55 -6.96
CA SER A 32 -9.64 -14.23 -7.84
C SER A 32 -11.09 -13.73 -7.69
N LYS A 33 -11.42 -13.12 -6.55
CA LYS A 33 -12.72 -12.48 -6.30
C LYS A 33 -12.73 -11.00 -6.68
N ALA A 34 -11.57 -10.38 -6.88
CA ALA A 34 -11.49 -9.09 -7.52
C ALA A 34 -11.92 -9.31 -8.97
N SER A 35 -13.12 -8.83 -9.29
CA SER A 35 -13.74 -8.96 -10.61
C SER A 35 -12.73 -8.76 -11.74
N GLU A 36 -12.90 -9.47 -12.86
CA GLU A 36 -12.25 -9.26 -14.16
C GLU A 36 -12.40 -7.84 -14.75
N GLY A 37 -12.95 -6.89 -13.98
CA GLY A 37 -13.07 -5.49 -14.32
C GLY A 37 -11.77 -4.72 -14.12
N ILE A 38 -11.55 -3.78 -15.02
CA ILE A 38 -10.46 -2.79 -14.97
C ILE A 38 -10.42 -2.16 -13.57
N TYR A 39 -9.30 -2.30 -12.87
CA TYR A 39 -9.07 -1.71 -11.55
C TYR A 39 -9.36 -0.20 -11.59
N GLN A 40 -10.40 0.22 -10.86
CA GLN A 40 -10.81 1.62 -10.79
C GLN A 40 -10.06 2.31 -9.66
N LEU A 41 -9.24 3.29 -10.02
CA LEU A 41 -8.57 4.15 -9.05
C LEU A 41 -9.60 5.02 -8.32
N SER A 42 -9.44 5.14 -7.00
CA SER A 42 -10.17 6.14 -6.22
C SER A 42 -9.72 7.55 -6.58
N ASP A 43 -10.53 8.55 -6.27
CA ASP A 43 -10.17 9.95 -6.56
C ASP A 43 -8.91 10.40 -5.82
N TYR A 44 -8.69 9.86 -4.62
CA TYR A 44 -7.44 10.05 -3.89
C TYR A 44 -6.24 9.50 -4.65
N GLN A 45 -6.34 8.27 -5.18
CA GLN A 45 -5.27 7.65 -5.95
C GLN A 45 -5.00 8.40 -7.25
N LYS A 46 -6.03 8.84 -7.97
CA LYS A 46 -5.90 9.68 -9.18
C LYS A 46 -5.16 10.98 -8.87
N SER A 47 -5.58 11.69 -7.83
CA SER A 47 -4.96 12.94 -7.38
C SER A 47 -3.47 12.75 -7.01
N ARG A 48 -3.14 11.65 -6.32
CA ARG A 48 -1.75 11.30 -5.99
C ARG A 48 -0.91 11.04 -7.24
N ILE A 49 -1.45 10.32 -8.22
CA ILE A 49 -0.76 10.04 -9.49
C ILE A 49 -0.54 11.33 -10.29
N ASP A 50 -1.54 12.21 -10.38
CA ASP A 50 -1.41 13.48 -11.09
C ASP A 50 -0.38 14.39 -10.44
N SER A 51 -0.34 14.43 -9.11
CA SER A 51 0.68 15.16 -8.35
C SER A 51 2.08 14.62 -8.64
N ALA A 52 2.27 13.30 -8.63
CA ALA A 52 3.55 12.67 -8.93
C ALA A 52 4.02 12.95 -10.36
N ARG A 53 3.10 12.91 -11.34
CA ARG A 53 3.41 13.26 -12.75
C ARG A 53 3.85 14.71 -12.89
N LYS A 54 3.21 15.63 -12.16
CA LYS A 54 3.62 17.05 -12.13
C LYS A 54 5.00 17.22 -11.52
N GLN A 55 5.27 16.57 -10.39
CA GLN A 55 6.59 16.59 -9.74
C GLN A 55 7.69 16.06 -10.68
N LEU A 56 7.44 14.97 -11.40
CA LEU A 56 8.36 14.44 -12.41
C LEU A 56 8.65 15.45 -13.51
N LYS A 57 7.60 16.08 -14.06
CA LYS A 57 7.73 17.11 -15.11
C LYS A 57 8.54 18.32 -14.62
N ASP A 58 8.32 18.72 -13.37
CA ASP A 58 8.95 19.90 -12.76
C ASP A 58 10.33 19.56 -12.15
N LYS A 59 10.87 18.35 -12.38
CA LYS A 59 12.13 17.84 -11.81
C LYS A 59 12.19 17.91 -10.27
N GLN A 60 11.03 17.86 -9.62
CA GLN A 60 10.88 17.81 -8.17
C GLN A 60 11.03 16.35 -7.69
N THR A 61 12.17 15.76 -8.01
CA THR A 61 12.50 14.38 -7.67
C THR A 61 13.74 14.34 -6.81
N LEU A 62 13.77 13.44 -5.84
CA LEU A 62 14.94 13.20 -5.00
C LEU A 62 15.61 11.89 -5.44
N SER A 63 16.95 11.85 -5.42
CA SER A 63 17.65 10.58 -5.67
C SER A 63 17.45 9.63 -4.48
N HIS A 64 17.53 8.33 -4.73
CA HIS A 64 17.44 7.35 -3.66
C HIS A 64 18.53 7.55 -2.59
N GLN A 65 19.74 7.94 -3.00
CA GLN A 65 20.86 8.19 -2.09
C GLN A 65 20.60 9.41 -1.19
N ASP A 66 20.02 10.47 -1.74
CA ASP A 66 19.73 11.68 -0.97
C ASP A 66 18.56 11.44 0.00
N LEU A 67 17.54 10.69 -0.44
CA LEU A 67 16.45 10.25 0.43
C LEU A 67 16.97 9.40 1.60
N GLN A 68 17.87 8.46 1.34
CA GLN A 68 18.42 7.59 2.37
C GLN A 68 19.21 8.39 3.42
N LYS A 69 20.00 9.39 2.99
CA LYS A 69 20.72 10.28 3.91
C LYS A 69 19.75 11.05 4.82
N GLU A 70 18.65 11.56 4.29
CA GLU A 70 17.65 12.27 5.09
C GLU A 70 16.99 11.35 6.14
N ILE A 71 16.69 10.11 5.74
CA ILE A 71 16.14 9.09 6.65
C ILE A 71 17.13 8.76 7.76
N ASP A 72 18.39 8.51 7.42
CA ASP A 72 19.43 8.18 8.40
C ASP A 72 19.66 9.34 9.39
N GLN A 73 19.66 10.59 8.89
CA GLN A 73 19.71 11.78 9.73
C GLN A 73 18.52 11.87 10.69
N TRP A 74 17.30 11.67 10.19
CA TRP A 74 16.10 11.71 11.02
C TRP A 74 16.11 10.65 12.12
N LEU A 75 16.58 9.44 11.81
CA LEU A 75 16.72 8.35 12.77
C LEU A 75 17.83 8.62 13.81
N SER A 76 18.89 9.33 13.44
CA SER A 76 20.00 9.68 14.34
C SER A 76 19.70 10.83 15.30
N LEU A 77 18.62 11.59 15.06
CA LEU A 77 18.16 12.70 15.91
C LEU A 77 17.25 12.23 17.06
N LYS A 78 17.06 10.92 17.22
CA LYS A 78 16.40 10.26 18.36
C LYS A 78 17.43 9.73 19.35
#